data_AF-A0A917M6M6-F1
#
_entry.id   AF-A0A917M6M6-F1
#
_cell.length_a   1.000
_cell.length_b   1.000
_cell.length_c   1.000
_cell.angle_alpha   90.00
_cell.angle_beta   90.00
_cell.angle_gamma   90.00
#
_symmetry.space_group_name_H-M   'P 1'
#
loop_
_entity.id
_entity.type
_entity.pdbx_description
1 polymer ?
#
loop_
_entity_poly.entity_id
_entity_poly.type
_entity_poly.pdbx_seq_one_letter_code
_entity_poly.pdbx_strand_id
1 'polypeptide(L)'
;MEDFAPLIRQEMKQFAGRYFKDEQLLYYANLFMERKFTEPMKFGPLAVLHYRLFGGTSEAVYRAGASVELFILASDILDDLQDQDAPHQPWSQAPLPIALHLASVFMTLSQQAMTECGLEAVTVLRVIDMMNKQLLVAANGQMADLANLATDEASYLDIVRSKSAALLVLACMTGVMLTGREWHAGVAEYAEQLGIAAQIENDRRDLLRWDEKNDFLQRKKTLLTLFLLEDLGDEDRWVAEYYAGRLGEAEALGMEAEFEQLCERSGTLLYGSAMFSLYFNRFQELLGGIPETSGKIEEIMAIVSGKIANTGIPQ
;
A
#
# COMPACT_ATOMS: atom_id res chain seq x y z
N MET A 1 16.69 2.08 -16.93
CA MET A 1 16.37 1.69 -15.55
C MET A 1 16.20 0.18 -15.55
N GLU A 2 16.81 -0.53 -14.61
CA GLU A 2 16.67 -1.99 -14.51
C GLU A 2 15.25 -2.32 -14.02
N ASP A 3 14.57 -3.23 -14.71
CA ASP A 3 13.25 -3.72 -14.28
C ASP A 3 13.44 -4.95 -13.38
N PHE A 4 13.22 -4.76 -12.08
CA PHE A 4 13.39 -5.82 -11.07
C PHE A 4 12.22 -6.80 -11.03
N ALA A 5 11.04 -6.42 -11.55
CA ALA A 5 9.81 -7.17 -11.36
C ALA A 5 9.86 -8.60 -11.95
N PRO A 6 10.39 -8.85 -13.16
CA PRO A 6 10.46 -10.20 -13.71
C PRO A 6 11.20 -11.21 -12.83
N LEU A 7 12.33 -10.79 -12.23
CA LEU A 7 13.15 -11.64 -11.36
C LEU A 7 12.44 -11.92 -10.04
N ILE A 8 11.79 -10.90 -9.46
CA ILE A 8 11.00 -11.07 -8.24
C ILE A 8 9.82 -12.03 -8.47
N ARG A 9 9.07 -11.86 -9.57
CA ARG A 9 7.95 -12.75 -9.94
C ARG A 9 8.41 -14.20 -10.10
N GLN A 10 9.56 -14.39 -10.72
CA GLN A 10 10.16 -15.70 -10.87
C GLN A 10 10.46 -16.34 -9.51
N GLU A 11 11.07 -15.60 -8.58
CA GLU A 11 11.36 -16.09 -7.24
C GLU A 11 10.08 -16.41 -6.45
N MET A 12 9.03 -15.58 -6.53
CA MET A 12 7.73 -15.86 -5.90
C MET A 12 7.15 -17.21 -6.37
N LYS A 13 7.13 -17.45 -7.69
CA LYS A 13 6.67 -18.72 -8.27
C LYS A 13 7.55 -19.91 -7.86
N GLN A 14 8.87 -19.72 -7.80
CA GLN A 14 9.79 -20.77 -7.37
C GLN A 14 9.53 -21.19 -5.92
N PHE A 15 9.34 -20.22 -5.01
CA PHE A 15 9.01 -20.52 -3.62
C PHE A 15 7.66 -21.25 -3.52
N ALA A 16 6.61 -20.78 -4.20
CA ALA A 16 5.32 -21.46 -4.20
C ALA A 16 5.43 -22.91 -4.72
N GLY A 17 6.05 -23.13 -5.89
CA GLY A 17 6.22 -24.47 -6.47
C GLY A 17 7.11 -25.40 -5.62
N ARG A 18 8.04 -24.83 -4.86
CA ARG A 18 8.89 -25.61 -3.94
C ARG A 18 8.14 -26.10 -2.72
N TYR A 19 7.26 -25.30 -2.12
CA TYR A 19 6.61 -25.63 -0.84
C TYR A 19 5.17 -26.13 -0.96
N PHE A 20 4.40 -25.66 -1.93
CA PHE A 20 3.01 -26.07 -2.09
C PHE A 20 2.92 -27.36 -2.92
N LYS A 21 2.69 -28.48 -2.23
CA LYS A 21 2.60 -29.83 -2.82
C LYS A 21 1.18 -30.29 -3.13
N ASP A 22 0.20 -29.67 -2.49
CA ASP A 22 -1.21 -29.88 -2.81
C ASP A 22 -1.57 -29.14 -4.09
N GLU A 23 -2.26 -29.82 -5.01
CA GLU A 23 -2.59 -29.29 -6.34
C GLU A 23 -3.54 -28.09 -6.26
N GLN A 24 -4.51 -28.12 -5.34
CA GLN A 24 -5.47 -27.04 -5.16
C GLN A 24 -4.80 -25.81 -4.57
N LEU A 25 -3.94 -26.00 -3.54
CA LEU A 25 -3.15 -24.93 -2.96
C LEU A 25 -2.27 -24.24 -4.02
N LEU A 26 -1.52 -25.02 -4.80
CA LEU A 26 -0.64 -24.47 -5.82
C LEU A 26 -1.43 -23.78 -6.95
N TYR A 27 -2.59 -24.31 -7.33
CA TYR A 27 -3.48 -23.68 -8.31
C TYR A 27 -3.93 -22.29 -7.84
N TYR A 28 -4.51 -22.17 -6.64
CA TYR A 28 -4.98 -20.87 -6.14
C TYR A 28 -3.82 -19.91 -5.86
N ALA A 29 -2.68 -20.41 -5.38
CA ALA A 29 -1.50 -19.59 -5.18
C ALA A 29 -1.04 -18.96 -6.51
N ASN A 30 -0.95 -19.75 -7.57
CA ASN A 30 -0.61 -19.23 -8.90
C ASN A 30 -1.68 -18.25 -9.40
N LEU A 31 -2.97 -18.57 -9.26
CA LEU A 31 -4.05 -17.68 -9.67
C LEU A 31 -3.95 -16.29 -9.01
N PHE A 32 -3.72 -16.24 -7.69
CA PHE A 32 -3.63 -14.98 -6.94
C PHE A 32 -2.34 -14.22 -7.29
N MET A 33 -1.21 -14.92 -7.43
CA MET A 33 0.05 -14.31 -7.88
C MET A 33 -0.06 -13.73 -9.29
N GLU A 34 -0.64 -14.45 -10.25
CA GLU A 34 -0.82 -13.94 -11.61
C GLU A 34 -1.68 -12.67 -11.64
N ARG A 35 -2.74 -12.62 -10.82
CA ARG A 35 -3.52 -11.39 -10.67
C ARG A 35 -2.69 -10.25 -10.08
N LYS A 36 -1.86 -10.52 -9.07
CA LYS A 36 -0.94 -9.50 -8.52
C LYS A 36 0.04 -8.99 -9.58
N PHE A 37 0.46 -9.86 -10.50
CA PHE A 37 1.41 -9.50 -11.55
C PHE A 37 0.83 -8.66 -12.68
N THR A 38 -0.50 -8.52 -12.77
CA THR A 38 -1.13 -7.55 -13.69
C THR A 38 -1.05 -6.13 -13.17
N GLU A 39 -0.70 -5.94 -11.89
CA GLU A 39 -0.47 -4.63 -11.28
C GLU A 39 1.04 -4.31 -11.21
N PRO A 40 1.40 -3.02 -11.13
CA PRO A 40 2.77 -2.63 -10.83
C PRO A 40 3.22 -3.18 -9.47
N MET A 41 4.35 -3.90 -9.47
CA MET A 41 5.01 -4.32 -8.22
C MET A 41 5.77 -3.13 -7.65
N LYS A 42 5.47 -2.77 -6.41
CA LYS A 42 6.02 -1.57 -5.78
C LYS A 42 7.04 -1.94 -4.71
N PHE A 43 6.68 -2.83 -3.80
CA PHE A 43 7.38 -3.02 -2.54
C PHE A 43 8.65 -3.87 -2.69
N GLY A 44 8.58 -4.98 -3.44
CA GLY A 44 9.75 -5.80 -3.74
C GLY A 44 10.78 -5.02 -4.56
N PRO A 45 10.39 -4.35 -5.66
CA PRO A 45 11.28 -3.47 -6.40
C PRO A 45 11.85 -2.32 -5.57
N LEU A 46 11.09 -1.71 -4.65
CA LEU A 46 11.64 -0.72 -3.71
C LEU A 46 12.71 -1.34 -2.81
N ALA A 47 12.48 -2.53 -2.25
CA ALA A 47 13.49 -3.22 -1.44
C ALA A 47 14.77 -3.50 -2.26
N VAL A 48 14.63 -3.97 -3.51
CA VAL A 48 15.79 -4.19 -4.40
C VAL A 48 16.50 -2.88 -4.72
N LEU A 49 15.76 -1.83 -5.09
CA LEU A 49 16.33 -0.52 -5.41
C LEU A 49 17.15 0.01 -4.23
N HIS A 50 16.59 0.01 -3.03
CA HIS A 50 17.29 0.52 -1.84
C HIS A 50 18.50 -0.34 -1.49
N TYR A 51 18.46 -1.65 -1.69
CA TYR A 51 19.64 -2.49 -1.56
C TYR A 51 20.75 -2.05 -2.53
N ARG A 52 20.42 -1.77 -3.80
CA ARG A 52 21.40 -1.29 -4.80
C ARG A 52 21.94 0.10 -4.46
N LEU A 53 21.07 1.05 -4.11
CA LEU A 53 21.46 2.42 -3.77
C LEU A 53 22.43 2.48 -2.59
N PHE A 54 22.30 1.56 -1.63
CA PHE A 54 23.17 1.48 -0.46
C PHE A 54 24.40 0.55 -0.64
N GLY A 55 24.67 0.12 -1.88
CA GLY A 55 25.90 -0.59 -2.27
C GLY A 55 25.80 -2.10 -2.34
N GLY A 56 24.60 -2.68 -2.23
CA GLY A 56 24.36 -4.10 -2.34
C GLY A 56 24.51 -4.62 -3.78
N THR A 57 25.26 -5.72 -3.95
CA THR A 57 25.57 -6.28 -5.29
C THR A 57 25.04 -7.70 -5.52
N SER A 58 24.58 -8.41 -4.48
CA SER A 58 24.13 -9.80 -4.62
C SER A 58 22.75 -9.91 -5.29
N GLU A 59 22.60 -10.85 -6.22
CA GLU A 59 21.33 -11.24 -6.84
C GLU A 59 20.38 -11.94 -5.85
N ALA A 60 20.90 -12.38 -4.69
CA ALA A 60 20.11 -12.90 -3.57
C ALA A 60 18.98 -11.94 -3.15
N VAL A 61 19.14 -10.64 -3.41
CA VAL A 61 18.14 -9.62 -3.10
C VAL A 61 16.79 -9.85 -3.78
N TYR A 62 16.72 -10.54 -4.93
CA TYR A 62 15.43 -10.81 -5.58
C TYR A 62 14.55 -11.77 -4.76
N ARG A 63 15.16 -12.69 -4.00
CA ARG A 63 14.43 -13.56 -3.06
C ARG A 63 13.88 -12.77 -1.88
N ALA A 64 14.65 -11.79 -1.40
CA ALA A 64 14.17 -10.85 -0.39
C ALA A 64 13.04 -9.95 -0.95
N GLY A 65 13.15 -9.48 -2.20
CA GLY A 65 12.07 -8.77 -2.88
C GLY A 65 10.82 -9.63 -3.03
N ALA A 66 10.96 -10.93 -3.34
CA ALA A 66 9.86 -11.87 -3.41
C ALA A 66 9.21 -12.11 -2.05
N SER A 67 10.00 -12.18 -0.98
CA SER A 67 9.48 -12.22 0.39
C SER A 67 8.61 -11.00 0.69
N VAL A 68 9.08 -9.79 0.37
CA VAL A 68 8.31 -8.55 0.58
C VAL A 68 6.99 -8.59 -0.22
N GLU A 69 7.02 -8.99 -1.49
CA GLU A 69 5.81 -9.00 -2.33
C GLU A 69 4.83 -10.12 -1.99
N LEU A 70 5.29 -11.28 -1.53
CA LEU A 70 4.43 -12.33 -0.98
C LEU A 70 3.72 -11.84 0.28
N PHE A 71 4.42 -11.06 1.12
CA PHE A 71 3.81 -10.45 2.29
C PHE A 71 2.72 -9.45 1.88
N ILE A 72 3.03 -8.55 0.95
CA ILE A 72 2.08 -7.53 0.48
C ILE A 72 0.86 -8.20 -0.16
N LEU A 73 1.05 -9.24 -0.98
CA LEU A 73 -0.06 -10.01 -1.53
C LEU A 73 -0.95 -10.61 -0.42
N ALA A 74 -0.35 -11.17 0.63
CA ALA A 74 -1.12 -11.69 1.75
C ALA A 74 -1.92 -10.58 2.46
N SER A 75 -1.30 -9.42 2.66
CA SER A 75 -1.94 -8.24 3.28
C SER A 75 -3.10 -7.73 2.42
N ASP A 76 -2.92 -7.59 1.11
CA ASP A 76 -3.96 -7.14 0.17
C ASP A 76 -5.15 -8.10 0.15
N ILE A 77 -4.90 -9.43 0.15
CA ILE A 77 -5.97 -10.41 0.24
C ILE A 77 -6.76 -10.25 1.54
N LEU A 78 -6.08 -10.05 2.68
CA LEU A 78 -6.76 -9.87 3.97
C LEU A 78 -7.54 -8.55 4.00
N ASP A 79 -6.98 -7.46 3.50
CA ASP A 79 -7.61 -6.14 3.43
C ASP A 79 -8.89 -6.20 2.57
N ASP A 80 -8.80 -6.71 1.35
CA ASP A 80 -9.95 -6.86 0.45
C ASP A 80 -11.07 -7.74 1.02
N LEU A 81 -10.70 -8.82 1.76
CA LEU A 81 -11.68 -9.69 2.42
C LEU A 81 -12.33 -9.04 3.65
N GLN A 82 -11.60 -8.17 4.36
CA GLN A 82 -12.11 -7.43 5.52
C GLN A 82 -13.02 -6.28 5.08
N ASP A 83 -12.61 -5.54 4.06
CA ASP A 83 -13.33 -4.39 3.51
C ASP A 83 -14.52 -4.80 2.62
N GLN A 84 -14.49 -6.02 2.05
CA GLN A 84 -15.52 -6.57 1.15
C GLN A 84 -15.78 -5.69 -0.08
N ASP A 85 -14.76 -4.97 -0.55
CA ASP A 85 -14.89 -3.94 -1.59
C ASP A 85 -14.18 -4.27 -2.92
N ALA A 86 -13.64 -5.48 -3.03
CA ALA A 86 -12.94 -5.95 -4.22
C ALA A 86 -13.59 -7.22 -4.83
N PRO A 87 -14.89 -7.20 -5.22
CA PRO A 87 -15.65 -8.40 -5.61
C PRO A 87 -15.14 -9.05 -6.91
N HIS A 88 -14.39 -8.31 -7.72
CA HIS A 88 -13.82 -8.79 -8.98
C HIS A 88 -12.47 -9.51 -8.81
N GLN A 89 -11.87 -9.44 -7.61
CA GLN A 89 -10.58 -10.08 -7.36
C GLN A 89 -10.73 -11.61 -7.27
N PRO A 90 -9.76 -12.39 -7.77
CA PRO A 90 -9.83 -13.85 -7.72
C PRO A 90 -9.92 -14.41 -6.29
N TRP A 91 -9.33 -13.72 -5.30
CA TRP A 91 -9.45 -14.13 -3.90
C TRP A 91 -10.83 -13.86 -3.31
N SER A 92 -11.54 -12.83 -3.78
CA SER A 92 -12.94 -12.57 -3.41
C SER A 92 -13.92 -13.52 -4.10
N GLN A 93 -13.56 -14.07 -5.26
CA GLN A 93 -14.35 -15.06 -6.00
C GLN A 93 -14.08 -16.51 -5.57
N ALA A 94 -12.93 -16.77 -4.95
CA ALA A 94 -12.61 -18.07 -4.38
C ALA A 94 -13.47 -18.35 -3.13
N PRO A 95 -13.71 -19.62 -2.78
CA PRO A 95 -14.32 -19.95 -1.50
C PRO A 95 -13.56 -19.31 -0.33
N LEU A 96 -14.26 -18.57 0.54
CA LEU A 96 -13.64 -17.82 1.65
C LEU A 96 -12.62 -18.63 2.48
N PRO A 97 -12.87 -19.91 2.85
CA PRO A 97 -11.87 -20.71 3.56
C PRO A 97 -10.56 -20.89 2.79
N ILE A 98 -10.62 -20.97 1.46
CA ILE A 98 -9.45 -21.08 0.58
C ILE A 98 -8.70 -19.74 0.56
N ALA A 99 -9.41 -18.62 0.35
CA ALA A 99 -8.78 -17.30 0.30
C ALA A 99 -8.05 -16.97 1.61
N LEU A 100 -8.68 -17.21 2.76
CA LEU A 100 -8.08 -17.03 4.09
C LEU A 100 -6.87 -17.95 4.31
N HIS A 101 -6.94 -19.20 3.85
CA HIS A 101 -5.82 -20.13 3.93
C HIS A 101 -4.64 -19.64 3.09
N LEU A 102 -4.90 -19.18 1.86
CA LEU A 102 -3.89 -18.65 0.95
C LEU A 102 -3.21 -17.39 1.50
N ALA A 103 -3.96 -16.45 2.06
CA ALA A 103 -3.38 -15.30 2.76
C ALA A 103 -2.43 -15.75 3.89
N SER A 104 -2.90 -16.67 4.74
CA SER A 104 -2.10 -17.19 5.87
C SER A 104 -0.81 -17.89 5.41
N VAL A 105 -0.89 -18.71 4.36
CA VAL A 105 0.30 -19.41 3.85
C VAL A 105 1.23 -18.52 3.05
N PHE A 106 0.75 -17.45 2.40
CA PHE A 106 1.61 -16.45 1.77
C PHE A 106 2.40 -15.64 2.80
N MET A 107 1.81 -15.29 3.94
CA MET A 107 2.57 -14.70 5.06
C MET A 107 3.70 -15.64 5.52
N THR A 108 3.41 -16.94 5.64
CA THR A 108 4.41 -17.94 6.04
C THR A 108 5.49 -18.12 4.96
N LEU A 109 5.09 -18.18 3.69
CA LEU A 109 6.00 -18.32 2.55
C LEU A 109 6.91 -17.10 2.40
N SER A 110 6.40 -15.89 2.70
CA SER A 110 7.18 -14.67 2.76
C SER A 110 8.32 -14.79 3.77
N GLN A 111 8.04 -15.24 5.00
CA GLN A 111 9.07 -15.45 6.02
C GLN A 111 10.09 -16.49 5.58
N GLN A 112 9.62 -17.62 5.03
CA GLN A 112 10.51 -18.65 4.49
C GLN A 112 11.43 -18.09 3.38
N ALA A 113 10.87 -17.30 2.45
CA ALA A 113 11.64 -16.68 1.38
C ALA A 113 12.72 -15.71 1.88
N MET A 114 12.46 -14.97 2.96
CA MET A 114 13.48 -14.12 3.58
C MET A 114 14.58 -14.96 4.23
N THR A 115 14.23 -16.01 4.99
CA THR A 115 15.22 -16.88 5.63
C THR A 115 16.11 -17.63 4.62
N GLU A 116 15.58 -17.94 3.44
CA GLU A 116 16.31 -18.60 2.35
C GLU A 116 16.79 -17.63 1.25
N CYS A 117 16.84 -16.33 1.54
CA CYS A 117 17.25 -15.36 0.52
C CYS A 117 18.72 -15.52 0.10
N GLY A 118 19.57 -16.12 0.95
CA GLY A 118 20.99 -16.38 0.67
C GLY A 118 21.92 -15.24 1.07
N LEU A 119 21.43 -14.27 1.84
CA LEU A 119 22.25 -13.23 2.49
C LEU A 119 22.69 -13.66 3.89
N GLU A 120 23.58 -12.87 4.49
CA GLU A 120 24.21 -13.17 5.79
C GLU A 120 23.16 -13.34 6.90
N ALA A 121 23.26 -14.44 7.66
CA ALA A 121 22.19 -14.89 8.54
C ALA A 121 21.84 -13.88 9.66
N VAL A 122 22.84 -13.21 10.25
CA VAL A 122 22.58 -12.19 11.29
C VAL A 122 21.86 -10.98 10.70
N THR A 123 22.27 -10.54 9.51
CA THR A 123 21.59 -9.48 8.75
C THR A 123 20.13 -9.86 8.43
N VAL A 124 19.89 -11.08 7.94
CA VAL A 124 18.54 -11.59 7.64
C VAL A 124 17.67 -11.61 8.90
N LEU A 125 18.19 -12.06 10.04
CA LEU A 125 17.44 -12.05 11.31
C LEU A 125 17.04 -10.64 11.75
N ARG A 126 17.95 -9.65 11.62
CA ARG A 126 17.65 -8.24 11.92
C ARG A 126 16.56 -7.68 11.00
N VAL A 127 16.59 -8.04 9.72
CA VAL A 127 15.57 -7.63 8.74
C VAL A 127 14.22 -8.25 9.07
N ILE A 128 14.17 -9.55 9.40
CA ILE A 128 12.93 -10.23 9.81
C ILE A 128 12.33 -9.57 11.08
N ASP A 129 13.15 -9.26 12.09
CA ASP A 129 12.70 -8.54 13.29
C ASP A 129 12.11 -7.17 12.93
N MET A 130 12.79 -6.39 12.09
CA MET A 130 12.31 -5.09 11.61
C MET A 130 10.99 -5.24 10.84
N MET A 131 10.91 -6.18 9.89
CA MET A 131 9.69 -6.43 9.12
C MET A 131 8.54 -6.74 10.09
N ASN A 132 8.69 -7.73 10.97
CA ASN A 132 7.66 -8.10 11.94
C ASN A 132 7.19 -6.91 12.80
N LYS A 133 8.10 -6.05 13.24
CA LYS A 133 7.73 -4.82 13.98
C LYS A 133 6.89 -3.87 13.14
N GLN A 134 7.28 -3.62 11.88
CA GLN A 134 6.50 -2.78 10.97
C GLN A 134 5.14 -3.40 10.64
N LEU A 135 5.04 -4.73 10.56
CA LEU A 135 3.77 -5.44 10.37
C LEU A 135 2.85 -5.31 11.58
N LEU A 136 3.41 -5.37 12.78
CA LEU A 136 2.63 -5.14 14.01
C LEU A 136 2.14 -3.68 14.07
N VAL A 137 2.93 -2.71 13.61
CA VAL A 137 2.48 -1.32 13.44
C VAL A 137 1.31 -1.29 12.45
N ALA A 138 1.50 -1.83 11.23
CA ALA A 138 0.48 -1.91 10.18
C ALA A 138 -0.85 -2.52 10.67
N ALA A 139 -0.78 -3.57 11.48
CA ALA A 139 -1.95 -4.24 12.05
C ALA A 139 -2.74 -3.36 13.04
N ASN A 140 -2.06 -2.47 13.79
CA ASN A 140 -2.74 -1.52 14.66
C ASN A 140 -3.48 -0.45 13.84
N GLY A 141 -2.84 0.09 12.79
CA GLY A 141 -3.51 1.02 11.88
C GLY A 141 -4.68 0.38 11.16
N GLN A 142 -4.54 -0.87 10.71
CA GLN A 142 -5.65 -1.63 10.10
C GLN A 142 -6.85 -1.74 11.03
N MET A 143 -6.64 -2.10 12.30
CA MET A 143 -7.74 -2.20 13.27
C MET A 143 -8.42 -0.85 13.50
N ALA A 144 -7.64 0.24 13.56
CA ALA A 144 -8.18 1.59 13.72
C ALA A 144 -9.00 2.05 12.49
N ASP A 145 -8.55 1.68 11.29
CA ASP A 145 -9.24 1.95 10.04
C ASP A 145 -10.56 1.16 9.93
N LEU A 146 -10.55 -0.14 10.21
CA LEU A 146 -11.76 -0.99 10.25
C LEU A 146 -12.79 -0.50 11.28
N ALA A 147 -12.31 0.00 12.43
CA ALA A 147 -13.16 0.60 13.45
C ALA A 147 -13.56 2.06 13.13
N ASN A 148 -13.13 2.59 11.98
CA ASN A 148 -13.42 3.93 11.47
C ASN A 148 -13.14 5.02 12.52
N LEU A 149 -11.99 4.92 13.20
CA LEU A 149 -11.64 5.69 14.39
C LEU A 149 -11.14 7.12 14.09
N ALA A 150 -10.88 7.47 12.84
CA ALA A 150 -10.53 8.84 12.48
C ALA A 150 -11.66 9.81 12.91
N THR A 151 -11.28 10.94 13.50
CA THR A 151 -12.22 11.99 13.92
C THR A 151 -11.79 13.37 13.43
N ASP A 152 -10.54 13.51 13.02
CA ASP A 152 -9.92 14.74 12.53
C ASP A 152 -8.73 14.38 11.62
N GLU A 153 -8.12 15.40 11.00
CA GLU A 153 -6.94 15.23 10.14
C GLU A 153 -5.79 14.50 10.85
N ALA A 154 -5.51 14.82 12.11
CA ALA A 154 -4.38 14.25 12.84
C ALA A 154 -4.54 12.74 13.07
N SER A 155 -5.71 12.31 13.54
CA SER A 155 -6.04 10.91 13.75
C SER A 155 -6.09 10.11 12.44
N TYR A 156 -6.60 10.71 11.35
CA TYR A 156 -6.49 10.11 10.02
C TYR A 156 -5.02 9.87 9.63
N LEU A 157 -4.16 10.88 9.77
CA LEU A 157 -2.75 10.77 9.42
C LEU A 157 -2.02 9.72 10.27
N ASP A 158 -2.36 9.59 11.54
CA ASP A 158 -1.80 8.54 12.41
C ASP A 158 -2.23 7.13 11.98
N ILE A 159 -3.47 6.95 11.53
CA ILE A 159 -3.93 5.68 10.94
C ILE A 159 -3.15 5.38 9.67
N VAL A 160 -2.99 6.35 8.77
CA VAL A 160 -2.23 6.17 7.51
C VAL A 160 -0.76 5.82 7.79
N ARG A 161 -0.12 6.54 8.73
CA ARG A 161 1.26 6.25 9.18
C ARG A 161 1.39 4.81 9.67
N SER A 162 0.43 4.38 10.49
CA SER A 162 0.42 3.06 11.12
C SER A 162 -0.30 1.98 10.30
N LYS A 163 -0.68 2.23 9.04
CA LYS A 163 -1.27 1.24 8.11
C LYS A 163 -0.41 1.17 6.83
N SER A 164 -0.71 1.98 5.84
CA SER A 164 -0.13 1.88 4.49
C SER A 164 1.29 2.44 4.42
N ALA A 165 1.59 3.52 5.14
CA ALA A 165 2.94 4.11 5.11
C ALA A 165 4.00 3.20 5.76
N ALA A 166 3.63 2.47 6.84
CA ALA A 166 4.51 1.49 7.48
C ALA A 166 5.00 0.39 6.50
N LEU A 167 4.18 0.02 5.51
CA LEU A 167 4.57 -0.97 4.50
C LEU A 167 5.60 -0.42 3.50
N LEU A 168 5.53 0.87 3.16
CA LEU A 168 6.55 1.53 2.34
C LEU A 168 7.87 1.63 3.10
N VAL A 169 7.81 2.01 4.39
CA VAL A 169 8.98 2.02 5.28
C VAL A 169 9.61 0.64 5.37
N LEU A 170 8.80 -0.41 5.58
CA LEU A 170 9.25 -1.80 5.59
C LEU A 170 10.01 -2.16 4.32
N ALA A 171 9.46 -1.86 3.14
CA ALA A 171 10.09 -2.18 1.86
C ALA A 171 11.44 -1.47 1.68
N CYS A 172 11.48 -0.15 1.84
CA CYS A 172 12.70 0.64 1.70
C CYS A 172 13.77 0.20 2.71
N MET A 173 13.39 0.02 3.98
CA MET A 173 14.31 -0.38 5.05
C MET A 173 14.79 -1.82 4.93
N THR A 174 13.99 -2.72 4.35
CA THR A 174 14.45 -4.08 4.00
C THR A 174 15.68 -3.98 3.09
N GLY A 175 15.60 -3.19 2.02
CA GLY A 175 16.74 -2.99 1.10
C GLY A 175 17.98 -2.44 1.80
N VAL A 176 17.82 -1.37 2.58
CA VAL A 176 18.92 -0.74 3.32
C VAL A 176 19.58 -1.73 4.28
N MET A 177 18.80 -2.38 5.14
CA MET A 177 19.34 -3.25 6.19
C MET A 177 19.98 -4.52 5.63
N LEU A 178 19.51 -5.04 4.48
CA LEU A 178 20.13 -6.18 3.81
C LEU A 178 21.57 -5.90 3.33
N THR A 179 21.98 -4.64 3.22
CA THR A 179 23.40 -4.27 2.97
C THR A 179 24.30 -4.44 4.20
N GLY A 180 23.74 -4.84 5.35
CA GLY A 180 24.41 -4.93 6.64
C GLY A 180 24.34 -3.64 7.46
N ARG A 181 23.74 -2.57 6.92
CA ARG A 181 23.56 -1.30 7.62
C ARG A 181 22.51 -1.39 8.74
N GLU A 182 22.58 -0.44 9.67
CA GLU A 182 21.54 -0.20 10.67
C GLU A 182 20.34 0.55 10.09
N TRP A 183 19.30 0.72 10.90
CA TRP A 183 18.14 1.54 10.54
C TRP A 183 18.56 2.95 10.13
N HIS A 184 18.04 3.43 8.99
CA HIS A 184 18.36 4.73 8.44
C HIS A 184 17.16 5.66 8.58
N ALA A 185 17.19 6.52 9.61
CA ALA A 185 16.06 7.38 9.99
C ALA A 185 15.54 8.24 8.81
N GLY A 186 16.44 8.83 8.01
CA GLY A 186 16.02 9.64 6.86
C GLY A 186 15.32 8.83 5.75
N VAL A 187 15.66 7.53 5.59
CA VAL A 187 15.00 6.66 4.59
C VAL A 187 13.60 6.31 5.05
N ALA A 188 13.48 5.96 6.33
CA ALA A 188 12.19 5.72 6.95
C ALA A 188 11.29 6.97 6.88
N GLU A 189 11.83 8.16 7.20
CA GLU A 189 11.06 9.41 7.16
C GLU A 189 10.53 9.69 5.75
N TYR A 190 11.37 9.68 4.70
CA TYR A 190 10.84 9.96 3.36
C TYR A 190 9.88 8.87 2.86
N ALA A 191 10.12 7.60 3.22
CA ALA A 191 9.25 6.50 2.82
C ALA A 191 7.86 6.63 3.47
N GLU A 192 7.80 7.10 4.72
CA GLU A 192 6.55 7.45 5.40
C GLU A 192 5.83 8.59 4.67
N GLN A 193 6.54 9.69 4.34
CA GLN A 193 5.94 10.82 3.62
C GLN A 193 5.38 10.41 2.26
N LEU A 194 6.10 9.57 1.52
CA LEU A 194 5.63 9.01 0.25
C LEU A 194 4.40 8.11 0.44
N GLY A 195 4.38 7.31 1.51
CA GLY A 195 3.24 6.47 1.88
C GLY A 195 1.99 7.30 2.18
N ILE A 196 2.13 8.38 2.96
CA ILE A 196 1.03 9.31 3.25
C ILE A 196 0.52 9.96 1.97
N ALA A 197 1.40 10.49 1.13
CA ALA A 197 1.01 11.08 -0.15
C ALA A 197 0.26 10.07 -1.04
N ALA A 198 0.76 8.82 -1.12
CA ALA A 198 0.12 7.77 -1.91
C ALA A 198 -1.28 7.41 -1.38
N GLN A 199 -1.49 7.39 -0.06
CA GLN A 199 -2.82 7.14 0.52
C GLN A 199 -3.79 8.29 0.21
N ILE A 200 -3.36 9.54 0.36
CA ILE A 200 -4.20 10.70 0.06
C ILE A 200 -4.65 10.68 -1.41
N GLU A 201 -3.75 10.33 -2.35
CA GLU A 201 -4.12 10.23 -3.76
C GLU A 201 -5.05 9.03 -4.06
N ASN A 202 -4.90 7.91 -3.34
CA ASN A 202 -5.85 6.80 -3.43
C ASN A 202 -7.25 7.23 -2.96
N ASP A 203 -7.35 7.81 -1.77
CA ASP A 203 -8.62 8.29 -1.21
C ASP A 203 -9.26 9.33 -2.14
N ARG A 204 -8.46 10.20 -2.77
CA ARG A 204 -8.94 11.20 -3.75
C ARG A 204 -9.50 10.56 -5.02
N ARG A 205 -8.87 9.50 -5.51
CA ARG A 205 -9.37 8.74 -6.66
C ARG A 205 -10.64 7.97 -6.30
N ASP A 206 -10.65 7.35 -5.13
CA ASP A 206 -11.70 6.42 -4.71
C ASP A 206 -12.94 7.16 -4.17
N LEU A 207 -12.84 8.46 -3.82
CA LEU A 207 -13.99 9.28 -3.41
C LEU A 207 -15.09 9.40 -4.49
N LEU A 208 -14.70 9.49 -5.77
CA LEU A 208 -15.61 9.76 -6.90
C LEU A 208 -15.76 8.57 -7.86
N ARG A 209 -15.30 7.38 -7.48
CA ARG A 209 -15.32 6.19 -8.33
C ARG A 209 -16.56 5.33 -8.07
N TRP A 210 -17.72 5.82 -8.49
CA TRP A 210 -19.04 5.20 -8.24
C TRP A 210 -19.26 3.83 -8.90
N ASP A 211 -18.46 3.47 -9.90
CA ASP A 211 -18.54 2.20 -10.64
C ASP A 211 -17.72 1.06 -10.01
N GLU A 212 -16.88 1.36 -9.02
CA GLU A 212 -16.03 0.38 -8.34
C GLU A 212 -15.94 0.64 -6.81
N LYS A 213 -14.74 0.57 -6.23
CA LYS A 213 -14.46 0.93 -4.84
C LYS A 213 -14.72 2.43 -4.64
N ASN A 214 -15.68 2.74 -3.76
CA ASN A 214 -16.04 4.10 -3.42
C ASN A 214 -15.99 4.32 -1.89
N ASP A 215 -15.06 5.15 -1.44
CA ASP A 215 -14.85 5.42 -0.01
C ASP A 215 -16.04 6.13 0.64
N PHE A 216 -16.75 6.97 -0.11
CA PHE A 216 -17.97 7.63 0.36
C PHE A 216 -19.07 6.59 0.61
N LEU A 217 -19.33 5.68 -0.35
CA LEU A 217 -20.34 4.62 -0.19
C LEU A 217 -20.02 3.65 0.96
N GLN A 218 -18.73 3.44 1.26
CA GLN A 218 -18.30 2.65 2.42
C GLN A 218 -18.35 3.43 3.74
N ARG A 219 -18.69 4.73 3.71
CA ARG A 219 -18.66 5.65 4.85
C ARG A 219 -17.27 5.71 5.50
N LYS A 220 -16.22 5.53 4.71
CA LYS A 220 -14.84 5.66 5.18
C LYS A 220 -14.57 7.11 5.58
N LYS A 221 -13.89 7.29 6.71
CA LYS A 221 -13.42 8.58 7.19
C LYS A 221 -12.00 8.82 6.70
N THR A 222 -11.92 9.24 5.46
CA THR A 222 -10.69 9.70 4.82
C THR A 222 -10.47 11.17 5.14
N LEU A 223 -9.29 11.69 4.79
CA LEU A 223 -8.98 13.11 4.91
C LEU A 223 -10.04 14.00 4.24
N LEU A 224 -10.53 13.54 3.07
CA LEU A 224 -11.47 14.27 2.24
C LEU A 224 -12.89 14.27 2.81
N THR A 225 -13.33 13.11 3.33
CA THR A 225 -14.67 13.00 3.89
C THR A 225 -14.76 13.67 5.25
N LEU A 226 -13.68 13.67 6.04
CA LEU A 226 -13.59 14.49 7.25
C LEU A 226 -13.68 15.98 6.93
N PHE A 227 -12.90 16.47 5.96
CA PHE A 227 -12.97 17.85 5.51
C PHE A 227 -14.39 18.25 5.02
N LEU A 228 -15.04 17.39 4.23
CA LEU A 228 -16.43 17.60 3.81
C LEU A 228 -17.38 17.72 5.00
N LEU A 229 -17.24 16.85 6.00
CA LEU A 229 -18.14 16.76 7.15
C LEU A 229 -17.95 17.91 8.16
N GLU A 230 -16.84 18.64 8.12
CA GLU A 230 -16.57 19.76 9.02
C GLU A 230 -17.53 20.94 8.82
N ASP A 231 -17.89 21.25 7.58
CA ASP A 231 -18.74 22.40 7.25
C ASP A 231 -19.67 22.10 6.05
N LEU A 232 -20.82 21.49 6.36
CA LEU A 232 -21.88 21.23 5.39
C LEU A 232 -22.99 22.28 5.49
N GLY A 233 -23.38 22.83 4.33
CA GLY A 233 -24.56 23.66 4.21
C GLY A 233 -25.86 22.87 4.42
N ASP A 234 -26.97 23.58 4.63
CA ASP A 234 -28.28 22.94 4.87
C ASP A 234 -28.71 22.02 3.71
N GLU A 235 -28.37 22.37 2.46
CA GLU A 235 -28.67 21.56 1.27
C GLU A 235 -27.88 20.24 1.21
N ASP A 236 -26.73 20.17 1.90
CA ASP A 236 -25.80 19.03 1.89
C ASP A 236 -25.89 18.16 3.15
N ARG A 237 -26.81 18.50 4.05
CA ARG A 237 -26.98 17.85 5.35
C ARG A 237 -27.25 16.35 5.24
N TRP A 238 -27.76 15.90 4.10
CA TRP A 238 -27.99 14.50 3.76
C TRP A 238 -26.69 13.67 3.83
N VAL A 239 -25.51 14.26 3.53
CA VAL A 239 -24.20 13.60 3.67
C VAL A 239 -23.91 13.27 5.13
N ALA A 240 -24.14 14.21 6.05
CA ALA A 240 -23.99 13.95 7.48
C ALA A 240 -25.03 12.93 7.99
N GLU A 241 -26.24 12.93 7.44
CA GLU A 241 -27.26 11.91 7.75
C GLU A 241 -26.86 10.53 7.24
N TYR A 242 -26.24 10.45 6.06
CA TYR A 242 -25.70 9.23 5.50
C TYR A 242 -24.57 8.65 6.36
N TYR A 243 -23.59 9.46 6.74
CA TYR A 243 -22.51 9.04 7.65
C TYR A 243 -23.02 8.65 9.04
N ALA A 244 -24.11 9.26 9.51
CA ALA A 244 -24.76 8.88 10.75
C ALA A 244 -25.68 7.65 10.64
N GLY A 245 -25.77 7.04 9.46
CA GLY A 245 -26.61 5.86 9.20
C GLY A 245 -28.12 6.13 9.17
N ARG A 246 -28.53 7.40 9.06
CA ARG A 246 -29.95 7.81 8.94
C ARG A 246 -30.46 7.77 7.51
N LEU A 247 -29.56 7.84 6.52
CA LEU A 247 -29.84 7.70 5.09
C LEU A 247 -29.20 6.40 4.56
N GLY A 248 -29.90 5.67 3.70
CA GLY A 248 -29.46 4.38 3.17
C GLY A 248 -28.54 4.50 1.95
N GLU A 249 -27.74 3.47 1.68
CA GLU A 249 -26.82 3.46 0.52
C GLU A 249 -27.53 3.65 -0.82
N ALA A 250 -28.70 3.02 -1.01
CA ALA A 250 -29.50 3.17 -2.24
C ALA A 250 -29.98 4.62 -2.47
N GLU A 251 -30.22 5.38 -1.39
CA GLU A 251 -30.56 6.79 -1.48
C GLU A 251 -29.32 7.62 -1.83
N ALA A 252 -28.18 7.33 -1.21
CA ALA A 252 -26.91 8.01 -1.51
C ALA A 252 -26.44 7.79 -2.95
N LEU A 253 -26.63 6.58 -3.50
CA LEU A 253 -26.44 6.25 -4.91
C LEU A 253 -27.30 7.10 -5.85
N GLY A 254 -28.51 7.47 -5.42
CA GLY A 254 -29.37 8.36 -6.19
C GLY A 254 -28.94 9.83 -6.18
N MET A 255 -27.92 10.19 -5.39
CA MET A 255 -27.45 11.57 -5.16
C MET A 255 -26.01 11.77 -5.65
N GLU A 256 -25.54 10.93 -6.58
CA GLU A 256 -24.19 10.99 -7.14
C GLU A 256 -23.84 12.39 -7.69
N ALA A 257 -24.71 12.95 -8.53
CA ALA A 257 -24.46 14.26 -9.14
C ALA A 257 -24.42 15.40 -8.11
N GLU A 258 -25.26 15.33 -7.08
CA GLU A 258 -25.27 16.27 -5.97
C GLU A 258 -23.98 16.17 -5.14
N PHE A 259 -23.51 14.95 -4.89
CA PHE A 259 -22.26 14.72 -4.16
C PHE A 259 -21.03 15.20 -4.94
N GLU A 260 -20.99 14.98 -6.26
CA GLU A 260 -19.92 15.51 -7.11
C GLU A 260 -19.88 17.04 -7.08
N GLN A 261 -21.04 17.69 -7.22
CA GLN A 261 -21.15 19.15 -7.11
C GLN A 261 -20.73 19.67 -5.73
N LEU A 262 -21.06 18.93 -4.66
CA LEU A 262 -20.60 19.24 -3.31
C LEU A 262 -19.07 19.15 -3.23
N CYS A 263 -18.45 18.09 -3.74
CA CYS A 263 -17.00 17.92 -3.75
C CYS A 263 -16.29 19.05 -4.50
N GLU A 264 -16.87 19.50 -5.62
CA GLU A 264 -16.36 20.64 -6.40
C GLU A 264 -16.49 21.97 -5.63
N ARG A 265 -17.68 22.30 -5.12
CA ARG A 265 -17.95 23.61 -4.50
C ARG A 265 -17.32 23.78 -3.11
N SER A 266 -17.14 22.69 -2.37
CA SER A 266 -16.43 22.68 -1.08
C SER A 266 -14.91 22.80 -1.24
N GLY A 267 -14.38 22.56 -2.44
CA GLY A 267 -12.94 22.50 -2.66
C GLY A 267 -12.30 21.24 -2.08
N THR A 268 -13.07 20.19 -1.80
CA THR A 268 -12.58 18.94 -1.19
C THR A 268 -11.45 18.30 -1.97
N LEU A 269 -11.59 18.21 -3.30
CA LEU A 269 -10.54 17.67 -4.16
C LEU A 269 -9.29 18.56 -4.16
N LEU A 270 -9.46 19.89 -4.08
CA LEU A 270 -8.35 20.84 -4.01
C LEU A 270 -7.59 20.71 -2.69
N TYR A 271 -8.31 20.54 -1.58
CA TYR A 271 -7.70 20.24 -0.29
C TYR A 271 -6.90 18.94 -0.34
N GLY A 272 -7.46 17.87 -0.91
CA GLY A 272 -6.74 16.63 -1.20
C GLY A 272 -5.44 16.83 -1.99
N SER A 273 -5.52 17.58 -3.09
CA SER A 273 -4.34 17.89 -3.92
C SER A 273 -3.29 18.74 -3.18
N ALA A 274 -3.71 19.67 -2.33
CA ALA A 274 -2.81 20.47 -1.51
C ALA A 274 -2.09 19.61 -0.46
N MET A 275 -2.82 18.72 0.21
CA MET A 275 -2.28 17.79 1.20
C MET A 275 -1.35 16.77 0.55
N PHE A 276 -1.73 16.19 -0.59
CA PHE A 276 -0.83 15.37 -1.40
C PHE A 276 0.48 16.10 -1.70
N SER A 277 0.39 17.33 -2.21
CA SER A 277 1.56 18.14 -2.59
C SER A 277 2.46 18.43 -1.39
N LEU A 278 1.89 18.70 -0.21
CA LEU A 278 2.63 18.93 1.03
C LEU A 278 3.52 17.72 1.38
N TYR A 279 2.92 16.53 1.48
CA TYR A 279 3.64 15.30 1.84
C TYR A 279 4.60 14.86 0.73
N PHE A 280 4.21 15.01 -0.53
CA PHE A 280 5.05 14.67 -1.66
C PHE A 280 6.29 15.58 -1.75
N ASN A 281 6.13 16.89 -1.60
CA ASN A 281 7.25 17.83 -1.58
C ASN A 281 8.22 17.52 -0.42
N ARG A 282 7.69 17.17 0.76
CA ARG A 282 8.51 16.76 1.91
C ARG A 282 9.28 15.47 1.62
N PHE A 283 8.66 14.49 0.97
CA PHE A 283 9.35 13.29 0.47
C PHE A 283 10.52 13.68 -0.46
N GLN A 284 10.30 14.57 -1.43
CA GLN A 284 11.35 14.99 -2.38
C GLN A 284 12.52 15.68 -1.69
N GLU A 285 12.25 16.57 -0.74
CA GLU A 285 13.27 17.27 0.05
C GLU A 285 14.16 16.27 0.81
N LEU A 286 13.54 15.36 1.56
CA LEU A 286 14.23 14.36 2.37
C LEU A 286 15.04 13.39 1.50
N LEU A 287 14.45 12.93 0.38
CA LEU A 287 15.13 12.06 -0.58
C LEU A 287 16.39 12.73 -1.14
N GLY A 288 16.32 14.02 -1.47
CA GLY A 288 17.45 14.80 -1.98
C GLY A 288 18.55 15.06 -0.95
N GLY A 289 18.21 15.01 0.34
CA GLY A 289 19.12 15.22 1.46
C GLY A 289 20.03 14.02 1.79
N ILE A 290 19.77 12.85 1.22
CA ILE A 290 20.52 11.61 1.50
C ILE A 290 21.46 11.32 0.31
N PRO A 291 22.79 11.18 0.52
CA PRO A 291 23.74 10.98 -0.56
C PRO A 291 23.44 9.79 -1.48
N GLU A 292 23.06 8.65 -0.91
CA GLU A 292 22.74 7.42 -1.66
C GLU A 292 21.49 7.54 -2.54
N THR A 293 20.55 8.43 -2.20
CA THR A 293 19.26 8.57 -2.89
C THR A 293 19.09 9.90 -3.63
N SER A 294 20.07 10.80 -3.51
CA SER A 294 20.08 12.08 -4.19
C SER A 294 20.03 11.87 -5.71
N GLY A 295 19.07 12.53 -6.37
CA GLY A 295 18.82 12.36 -7.80
C GLY A 295 18.07 11.07 -8.20
N LYS A 296 17.53 10.30 -7.25
CA LYS A 296 16.83 9.02 -7.50
C LYS A 296 15.31 9.10 -7.53
N ILE A 297 14.76 10.31 -7.57
CA ILE A 297 13.30 10.52 -7.59
C ILE A 297 12.63 9.80 -8.77
N GLU A 298 13.19 9.89 -9.99
CA GLU A 298 12.61 9.27 -11.17
C GLU A 298 12.58 7.74 -11.05
N GLU A 299 13.61 7.14 -10.45
CA GLU A 299 13.71 5.69 -10.23
C GLU A 299 12.66 5.21 -9.22
N ILE A 300 12.49 5.93 -8.11
CA ILE A 300 11.48 5.61 -7.10
C ILE A 300 10.07 5.82 -7.67
N MET A 301 9.83 6.93 -8.38
CA MET A 301 8.52 7.23 -8.94
C MET A 301 8.13 6.29 -10.07
N ALA A 302 9.09 5.80 -10.87
CA ALA A 302 8.81 4.78 -11.88
C ALA A 302 8.27 3.49 -11.26
N ILE A 303 8.82 3.09 -10.10
CA ILE A 303 8.33 1.93 -9.34
C ILE A 303 6.95 2.20 -8.74
N VAL A 304 6.78 3.32 -8.04
CA VAL A 304 5.53 3.62 -7.30
C VAL A 304 4.35 3.88 -8.23
N SER A 305 4.57 4.57 -9.36
CA SER A 305 3.53 4.85 -10.37
C SER A 305 3.30 3.71 -11.36
N GLY A 306 4.18 2.70 -11.38
CA GLY A 306 4.16 1.63 -12.38
C GLY A 306 4.52 2.04 -13.80
N LYS A 307 5.03 3.26 -13.99
CA LYS A 307 5.50 3.75 -15.29
C LYS A 307 7.02 3.59 -15.37
N ILE A 308 7.50 2.53 -16.01
CA ILE A 308 8.84 2.54 -16.58
C ILE A 308 8.80 3.58 -17.72
N ALA A 309 9.30 4.78 -17.42
CA ALA A 309 9.48 5.93 -18.32
C ALA A 309 8.22 6.42 -19.09
N ASN A 310 7.42 7.26 -18.42
CA ASN A 310 6.81 8.44 -19.06
C ASN A 310 6.21 9.35 -17.98
N THR A 311 7.08 10.12 -17.31
CA THR A 311 6.67 11.17 -16.39
C THR A 311 6.28 12.42 -17.18
N GLY A 312 5.03 12.42 -17.65
CA GLY A 312 4.23 13.63 -17.54
C GLY A 312 3.94 13.84 -16.05
N ILE A 313 4.81 14.60 -15.39
CA ILE A 313 4.49 15.31 -14.15
C ILE A 313 3.58 16.46 -14.58
N PRO A 314 2.42 16.71 -13.92
CA PRO A 314 1.62 17.88 -14.25
C PRO A 314 2.45 19.16 -14.02
N GLN A 315 2.44 20.06 -15.00
CA GLN A 315 2.92 21.44 -14.85
C GLN A 315 1.99 22.21 -13.92
#